data_AF-A0A356IWL9-F1
#
_entry.id   AF-A0A356IWL9-F1
#
_cell.length_a   1.000
_cell.length_b   1.000
_cell.length_c   1.000
_cell.angle_alpha   90.00
_cell.angle_beta   90.00
_cell.angle_gamma   90.00
#
_symmetry.space_group_name_H-M   'P 1'
#
loop_
_entity.id
_entity.type
_entity.pdbx_description
1 polymer ?
#
loop_
_entity_poly.entity_id
_entity_poly.type
_entity_poly.pdbx_seq_one_letter_code
_entity_poly.pdbx_strand_id
1 'polypeptide(L)'
;MLRFPLLILLLSLLAVAGCSSHPPAFSGSLERRADYAEEIFTNARGLDLFARTWEPAQTAKANVILLHGTALHSGLYVDTATYL
;
A
#
# COMPACT_ATOMS: atom_id res chain seq x y z
N MET A 1 -26.82 6.36 -41.31
CA MET A 1 -27.29 5.79 -40.02
C MET A 1 -26.12 5.27 -39.14
N LEU A 2 -24.91 5.86 -39.25
CA LEU A 2 -23.66 5.39 -38.60
C LEU A 2 -23.28 6.17 -37.32
N ARG A 3 -24.22 6.94 -36.73
CA ARG A 3 -23.90 7.90 -35.64
C ARG A 3 -24.15 7.36 -34.23
N PHE A 4 -25.10 6.43 -34.08
CA PHE A 4 -25.47 5.86 -32.78
C PHE A 4 -24.43 4.89 -32.20
N PRO A 5 -23.86 3.93 -32.96
CA PRO A 5 -22.87 3.00 -32.40
C PRO A 5 -21.54 3.69 -32.05
N LEU A 6 -21.16 4.73 -32.81
CA LEU A 6 -19.97 5.54 -32.53
C LEU A 6 -20.11 6.33 -31.22
N LEU A 7 -21.31 6.86 -30.94
CA LEU A 7 -21.60 7.57 -29.69
C LEU A 7 -21.50 6.64 -28.48
N ILE A 8 -22.04 5.43 -28.58
CA ILE A 8 -21.98 4.42 -27.51
C ILE A 8 -20.53 4.00 -27.26
N LEU A 9 -19.74 3.81 -28.32
CA LEU A 9 -18.31 3.49 -28.21
C LEU A 9 -17.52 4.61 -27.51
N LEU A 10 -17.78 5.87 -27.88
CA LEU A 10 -17.13 7.02 -27.23
C LEU A 10 -17.50 7.13 -25.74
N LEU A 11 -18.78 6.94 -25.40
CA LEU A 11 -19.25 6.96 -24.00
C LEU A 11 -18.64 5.83 -23.17
N SER A 12 -18.49 4.63 -23.75
CA SER A 12 -17.87 3.50 -23.05
C SER A 12 -16.35 3.69 -22.87
N LEU A 13 -15.65 4.29 -23.84
CA LEU A 13 -14.25 4.68 -23.68
C LEU A 13 -14.05 5.73 -22.57
N LEU A 14 -14.95 6.72 -22.48
CA LEU A 14 -14.95 7.72 -21.40
C LEU A 14 -15.19 7.10 -20.02
N ALA A 15 -16.09 6.12 -19.92
CA ALA A 15 -16.35 5.41 -18.66
C ALA A 15 -15.14 4.60 -18.18
N VAL A 16 -14.44 3.91 -19.09
CA VAL A 16 -13.24 3.13 -18.74
C VAL A 16 -12.08 4.03 -18.31
N ALA A 17 -11.92 5.20 -18.94
CA ALA A 17 -10.91 6.18 -18.55
C ALA A 17 -11.19 6.82 -17.17
N GLY A 18 -12.47 6.94 -16.77
CA GLY A 18 -12.84 7.42 -15.43
C GLY A 18 -12.47 6.42 -14.33
N CYS A 19 -12.52 5.11 -14.60
CA CYS A 19 -12.14 4.07 -13.64
C CYS A 19 -10.62 3.96 -13.44
N SER A 20 -9.81 4.57 -14.30
CA SER A 20 -8.35 4.60 -14.16
C SER A 20 -7.83 5.91 -13.55
N SER A 21 -8.70 6.77 -13.03
CA SER A 21 -8.27 8.02 -12.39
C SER A 21 -7.48 7.70 -11.11
N HIS A 22 -6.15 7.74 -11.22
CA HIS A 22 -5.26 7.65 -10.09
C HIS A 22 -5.49 8.89 -9.21
N PRO A 23 -5.69 8.73 -7.88
CA PRO A 23 -5.83 9.88 -7.00
C PRO A 23 -4.58 10.77 -7.11
N PRO A 24 -4.70 12.09 -6.94
CA PRO A 24 -3.54 12.96 -6.96
C PRO A 24 -2.50 12.45 -5.95
N ALA A 25 -1.22 12.41 -6.36
CA ALA A 25 -0.15 12.00 -5.48
C ALA A 25 -0.15 12.88 -4.22
N PHE A 26 0.07 12.27 -3.05
CA PHE A 26 0.22 13.02 -1.82
C PHE A 26 1.38 14.01 -1.96
N SER A 27 1.10 15.30 -1.80
CA SER A 27 2.08 16.39 -1.95
C SER A 27 2.68 16.87 -0.63
N GLY A 28 2.32 16.24 0.50
CA GLY A 28 2.89 16.55 1.80
C GLY A 28 4.27 15.91 2.00
N SER A 29 5.05 16.45 2.94
CA SER A 29 6.25 15.79 3.42
C SER A 29 5.87 14.56 4.23
N LEU A 30 6.47 13.41 3.93
CA LEU A 30 6.37 12.23 4.78
C LEU A 30 7.27 12.44 6.00
N GLU A 31 6.70 12.34 7.19
CA GLU A 31 7.47 12.39 8.44
C GLU A 31 8.22 11.06 8.60
N ARG A 32 9.52 11.14 8.87
CA ARG A 32 10.36 9.97 9.17
C ARG A 32 10.13 9.54 10.61
N ARG A 33 9.75 8.28 10.82
CA ARG A 33 9.44 7.73 12.15
C ARG A 33 10.65 7.09 12.82
N ALA A 34 10.62 6.99 14.15
CA ALA A 34 11.77 6.57 14.95
C ALA A 34 11.47 5.42 15.93
N ASP A 35 10.20 5.09 16.15
CA ASP A 35 9.69 4.07 17.06
C ASP A 35 9.67 2.69 16.42
N TYR A 36 10.88 2.25 16.08
CA TYR A 36 11.16 0.90 15.62
C TYR A 36 11.08 -0.11 16.76
N ALA A 37 10.36 -1.21 16.55
CA ALA A 37 10.40 -2.38 17.41
C ALA A 37 10.53 -3.68 16.60
N GLU A 38 11.10 -4.68 17.25
CA GLU A 38 11.20 -6.05 16.74
C GLU A 38 10.44 -6.97 17.67
N GLU A 39 9.72 -7.93 17.10
CA GLU A 39 9.03 -8.96 17.86
C GLU A 39 9.17 -10.32 17.19
N ILE A 40 9.10 -11.36 18.02
CA ILE A 40 8.95 -12.74 17.56
C ILE A 40 7.64 -13.25 18.13
N PHE A 41 6.76 -13.77 17.28
CA PHE A 41 5.51 -14.39 17.69
C PHE A 41 5.34 -15.77 17.05
N THR A 42 4.68 -16.68 17.75
CA THR A 42 4.46 -18.04 17.27
C THR A 42 3.11 -18.13 16.58
N ASN A 43 3.08 -18.66 15.35
CA ASN A 43 1.82 -18.85 14.61
C ASN A 43 1.08 -20.13 15.06
N ALA A 44 -0.12 -20.35 14.51
CA ALA A 44 -0.95 -21.52 14.83
C ALA A 44 -0.31 -22.89 14.48
N ARG A 45 0.79 -22.90 13.71
CA ARG A 45 1.56 -24.10 13.37
C ARG A 45 2.78 -24.31 14.27
N GLY A 46 2.96 -23.48 15.29
CA GLY A 46 4.13 -23.54 16.18
C GLY A 46 5.41 -23.00 15.54
N LEU A 47 5.31 -22.19 14.47
CA LEU A 47 6.48 -21.57 13.84
C LEU A 47 6.69 -20.17 14.42
N ASP A 48 7.93 -19.86 14.77
CA ASP A 48 8.34 -18.52 15.19
C ASP A 48 8.49 -17.61 13.97
N LEU A 49 7.78 -16.50 14.00
CA LEU A 49 7.75 -15.48 12.96
C LEU A 49 8.36 -14.20 13.51
N PHE A 50 9.32 -13.66 12.76
CA PHE A 50 9.95 -12.39 13.08
C PHE A 50 9.19 -11.25 12.40
N ALA A 51 8.83 -10.22 13.18
CA ALA A 51 8.19 -9.01 12.70
C ALA A 51 8.93 -7.75 13.14
N ARG A 52 8.72 -6.70 12.35
CA ARG A 52 9.19 -5.34 12.61
C ARG A 52 7.99 -4.41 12.58
N THR A 53 7.91 -3.52 13.54
CA THR A 53 6.81 -2.58 13.70
C THR A 53 7.33 -1.16 13.79
N TRP A 54 6.54 -0.24 13.26
CA TRP A 54 6.74 1.20 13.32
C TRP A 54 5.39 1.80 13.67
N GLU A 55 5.25 2.35 14.86
CA GLU A 55 4.04 3.03 15.27
C GLU A 55 4.02 4.47 14.72
N PRO A 56 2.85 5.07 14.45
CA PRO A 56 2.78 6.51 14.20
C PRO A 56 2.89 7.28 15.52
N ALA A 57 3.64 8.40 15.50
CA ALA A 57 3.62 9.35 16.61
C ALA A 57 2.23 10.00 16.82
N GLN A 58 1.40 10.03 15.79
CA GLN A 58 0.02 10.49 15.82
C GLN A 58 -0.95 9.31 15.84
N THR A 59 -2.25 9.56 16.01
CA THR A 59 -3.26 8.50 15.93
C THR A 59 -3.19 7.77 14.58
N ALA A 60 -3.01 6.45 14.63
CA ALA A 60 -2.98 5.59 13.45
C ALA A 60 -4.29 5.70 12.66
N LYS A 61 -4.17 5.95 11.36
CA LYS A 61 -5.33 6.00 10.44
C LYS A 61 -5.64 4.64 9.83
N ALA A 62 -4.64 3.78 9.71
CA ALA A 62 -4.72 2.44 9.16
C ALA A 62 -3.53 1.60 9.62
N ASN A 63 -3.68 0.28 9.56
CA ASN A 63 -2.58 -0.67 9.69
C ASN A 63 -2.13 -1.10 8.29
N VAL A 64 -0.82 -1.02 8.02
CA VAL A 64 -0.22 -1.49 6.78
C VAL A 64 0.69 -2.66 7.09
N ILE A 65 0.42 -3.82 6.49
CA ILE A 65 1.24 -5.03 6.66
C ILE A 65 2.05 -5.23 5.39
N LEU A 66 3.38 -5.20 5.54
CA LEU A 66 4.32 -5.47 4.46
C LEU A 66 4.84 -6.91 4.58
N LEU A 67 4.57 -7.72 3.55
CA LEU A 67 5.08 -9.08 3.44
C LEU A 67 6.17 -9.12 2.38
N HIS A 68 7.32 -9.70 2.72
CA HIS A 68 8.42 -9.82 1.77
C HIS A 68 8.16 -10.95 0.76
N GLY A 69 8.84 -10.87 -0.40
CA GLY A 69 8.88 -11.95 -1.38
C GLY A 69 9.72 -13.15 -0.91
N THR A 70 9.72 -14.23 -1.68
CA THR A 70 10.29 -15.54 -1.28
C THR A 70 11.81 -15.56 -1.11
N ALA A 71 12.55 -14.67 -1.77
CA ALA A 71 14.02 -14.69 -1.79
C ALA A 71 14.67 -13.72 -0.78
N LEU A 72 13.88 -12.89 -0.09
CA LEU A 72 14.38 -11.75 0.69
C LEU A 72 13.73 -11.74 2.09
N HIS A 73 14.01 -10.72 2.89
CA HIS A 73 13.48 -10.56 4.24
C HIS A 73 12.95 -9.13 4.47
N SER A 74 12.18 -8.93 5.55
CA SER A 74 11.51 -7.65 5.87
C SER A 74 12.44 -6.44 5.96
N GLY A 75 13.74 -6.65 6.20
CA GLY A 75 14.74 -5.59 6.31
C GLY A 75 14.88 -4.69 5.08
N LEU A 76 14.48 -5.16 3.89
CA LEU A 76 14.49 -4.34 2.67
C LEU A 76 13.42 -3.25 2.64
N TYR A 77 12.42 -3.36 3.51
CA TYR A 77 11.32 -2.41 3.55
C TYR A 77 11.49 -1.34 4.64
N VAL A 78 12.60 -1.35 5.39
CA VAL A 78 12.82 -0.42 6.52
C VAL A 78 12.67 1.04 6.09
N ASP A 79 13.32 1.43 4.98
CA ASP A 79 13.24 2.80 4.49
C ASP A 79 11.81 3.18 4.11
N THR A 80 11.10 2.31 3.39
CA THR A 80 9.70 2.54 3.00
C THR A 80 8.77 2.59 4.21
N ALA A 81 8.89 1.64 5.13
CA ALA A 81 8.03 1.50 6.31
C ALA A 81 8.15 2.70 7.25
N THR A 82 9.32 3.33 7.31
CA THR A 82 9.57 4.52 8.13
C THR A 82 8.71 5.74 7.74
N TYR A 83 8.10 5.72 6.54
CA TYR A 83 7.28 6.81 6.02
C TYR A 83 5.77 6.49 5.92
N LEU A 84 5.35 5.26 6.27
CA LEU A 84 3.95 4.83 6.28
C LEU A 84 3.31 5.12 7.63
#